data_AF-A0A7W1H9K3-F1
#
_entry.id   AF-A0A7W1H9K3-F1
#
_cell.length_a   1.000
_cell.length_b   1.000
_cell.length_c   1.000
_cell.angle_alpha   90.00
_cell.angle_beta   90.00
_cell.angle_gamma   90.00
#
_symmetry.space_group_name_H-M   'P 1'
#
loop_
_entity.id
_entity.type
_entity.pdbx_description
1 polymer ?
#
loop_
_entity_poly.entity_id
_entity_poly.type
_entity_poly.pdbx_seq_one_letter_code
_entity_poly.pdbx_strand_id
1 'polypeptide(L)'
;MAISRREFLGAGAAAAATAAVSGSAAAHVVDVVDRTFAARSTGATRPVVVASGNGIRGVARAYDMITRDGADTLDAAIAGVNIQELDPADQSVGLGGLPNSEGVVQLDASCMHG
;
A
#
# COMPACT_ATOMS: atom_id res chain seq x y z
N MET A 1 -50.78 19.29 -31.04
CA MET A 1 -50.79 17.93 -30.48
C MET A 1 -49.69 17.88 -29.44
N ALA A 2 -50.01 17.65 -28.16
CA ALA A 2 -49.02 17.66 -27.08
C ALA A 2 -48.31 16.31 -27.04
N ILE A 3 -46.98 16.30 -27.13
CA ILE A 3 -46.18 15.07 -27.02
C ILE A 3 -46.26 14.58 -25.58
N SER A 4 -46.69 13.33 -25.40
CA SER A 4 -46.71 12.69 -24.08
C SER A 4 -45.30 12.27 -23.66
N ARG A 5 -45.08 12.18 -22.34
CA ARG A 5 -43.79 11.72 -21.78
C ARG A 5 -43.37 10.35 -22.33
N ARG A 6 -44.33 9.46 -22.58
CA ARG A 6 -44.08 8.12 -23.14
C ARG A 6 -43.57 8.20 -24.57
N GLU A 7 -44.15 9.08 -25.39
CA GLU A 7 -43.71 9.28 -26.77
C GLU A 7 -42.33 9.91 -26.84
N PHE A 8 -42.04 10.88 -25.95
CA PHE A 8 -40.70 11.46 -25.84
C PHE A 8 -39.64 10.42 -25.44
N LEU A 9 -39.94 9.60 -24.42
CA LEU A 9 -39.04 8.53 -23.97
C LEU A 9 -38.86 7.44 -25.04
N GLY A 10 -39.94 7.05 -25.73
CA GLY A 10 -39.88 6.08 -26.82
C GLY A 10 -39.07 6.57 -28.02
N ALA A 11 -39.29 7.82 -28.43
CA ALA A 11 -38.54 8.44 -29.53
C ALA A 11 -37.05 8.61 -29.18
N GLY A 12 -36.74 9.01 -27.94
CA GLY A 12 -35.36 9.13 -27.46
C GLY A 12 -34.60 7.79 -27.43
N ALA A 13 -35.26 6.71 -26.98
CA ALA A 13 -34.66 5.37 -26.96
C ALA A 13 -34.37 4.84 -28.38
N ALA A 14 -35.28 5.08 -29.33
CA ALA A 14 -35.09 4.67 -30.72
C ALA A 14 -33.94 5.43 -31.40
N ALA A 15 -33.81 6.74 -31.13
CA ALA A 15 -32.71 7.56 -31.65
C ALA A 15 -31.33 7.16 -31.07
N ALA A 16 -31.28 6.76 -29.80
CA ALA A 16 -30.05 6.26 -29.17
C ALA A 16 -29.63 4.90 -29.74
N ALA A 17 -30.58 4.01 -30.04
CA ALA A 17 -30.29 2.70 -30.63
C ALA A 17 -29.75 2.81 -32.06
N THR A 18 -30.24 3.75 -32.87
CA THR A 18 -29.73 3.97 -34.24
C THR A 18 -28.34 4.63 -34.25
N ALA A 19 -28.04 5.49 -33.28
CA ALA A 19 -26.69 6.06 -33.10
C ALA A 19 -25.66 5.00 -32.67
N ALA A 20 -26.06 4.01 -31.86
CA ALA A 20 -25.19 2.93 -31.40
C ALA A 20 -24.82 1.91 -32.50
N VAL A 21 -25.65 1.76 -33.54
CA VAL A 21 -25.39 0.80 -34.64
C VAL A 21 -24.53 1.41 -35.75
N SER A 22 -24.58 2.73 -35.95
CA SER A 22 -23.78 3.43 -36.98
C SER A 22 -22.48 4.04 -36.48
N GLY A 23 -22.25 4.07 -35.16
CA GLY A 23 -21.02 4.56 -34.57
C GLY A 23 -20.07 3.42 -34.23
N SER A 24 -19.14 3.09 -35.12
CA SER A 24 -17.87 2.46 -34.72
C SER A 24 -17.02 3.48 -33.96
N ALA A 25 -17.51 3.94 -32.81
CA ALA A 25 -16.69 4.61 -31.83
C ALA A 25 -15.90 3.50 -31.14
N ALA A 26 -14.60 3.43 -31.41
CA ALA A 26 -13.69 2.59 -30.66
C ALA A 26 -13.94 2.86 -29.18
N ALA A 27 -14.58 1.91 -28.50
CA ALA A 27 -14.75 1.95 -27.06
C ALA A 27 -13.32 1.95 -26.51
N HIS A 28 -12.88 3.10 -26.01
CA HIS A 28 -11.65 3.18 -25.25
C HIS A 28 -11.96 2.44 -23.94
N VAL A 29 -11.68 1.14 -23.93
CA VAL A 29 -11.80 0.30 -22.74
C VAL A 29 -10.79 0.85 -21.75
N VAL A 30 -11.28 1.58 -20.76
CA VAL A 30 -10.47 1.94 -19.59
C VAL A 30 -10.42 0.70 -18.73
N ASP A 31 -9.32 -0.04 -18.81
CA ASP A 31 -9.06 -1.14 -17.90
C ASP A 31 -8.91 -0.57 -16.48
N VAL A 32 -9.96 -0.72 -15.68
CA VAL A 32 -9.89 -0.50 -14.24
C VAL A 32 -9.18 -1.72 -13.66
N VAL A 33 -7.86 -1.61 -13.51
CA VAL A 33 -7.06 -2.64 -12.84
C VAL A 33 -7.36 -2.57 -11.34
N ASP A 34 -8.27 -3.43 -10.89
CA ASP A 34 -8.51 -3.67 -9.48
C ASP A 34 -7.26 -4.34 -8.85
N ARG A 35 -6.45 -3.52 -8.19
CA ARG A 35 -5.25 -3.97 -7.46
C ARG A 35 -5.54 -4.41 -6.02
N THR A 36 -6.80 -4.41 -5.59
CA THR A 36 -7.13 -4.77 -4.19
C THR A 36 -6.76 -6.22 -3.88
N PHE A 37 -6.72 -7.08 -4.92
CA PHE A 37 -6.25 -8.46 -4.83
C PHE A 37 -5.50 -8.87 -6.10
N ALA A 38 -4.40 -8.17 -6.43
CA ALA A 38 -3.46 -8.72 -7.40
C ALA A 38 -3.18 -10.18 -7.00
N ALA A 39 -3.59 -11.12 -7.86
CA ALA A 39 -3.54 -12.55 -7.58
C ALA A 39 -2.18 -12.86 -6.99
N ARG A 40 -2.15 -13.37 -5.74
CA ARG A 40 -0.92 -13.81 -5.10
C ARG A 40 -0.19 -14.70 -6.11
N SER A 41 0.93 -14.22 -6.62
CA SER A 41 1.77 -15.03 -7.48
C SER A 41 2.05 -16.32 -6.73
N THR A 42 1.71 -17.47 -7.29
CA THR A 42 1.89 -18.78 -6.65
C THR A 42 3.36 -19.22 -6.62
N GLY A 43 4.28 -18.38 -7.10
CA GLY A 43 5.70 -18.54 -6.88
C GLY A 43 6.08 -17.97 -5.50
N ALA A 44 6.90 -18.70 -4.75
CA ALA A 44 7.47 -18.22 -3.50
C ALA A 44 8.18 -16.88 -3.74
N THR A 45 7.53 -15.77 -3.35
CA THR A 45 8.14 -14.46 -3.42
C THR A 45 9.30 -14.46 -2.43
N ARG A 46 10.49 -14.05 -2.91
CA ARG A 46 11.65 -13.88 -2.04
C ARG A 46 11.25 -12.95 -0.90
N PRO A 47 11.66 -13.21 0.35
CA PRO A 47 11.41 -12.29 1.45
C PRO A 47 11.91 -10.89 1.10
N VAL A 48 11.16 -9.87 1.50
CA VAL A 48 11.50 -8.46 1.29
C VAL A 48 11.39 -7.74 2.62
N VAL A 49 12.41 -6.94 2.93
CA VAL A 49 12.44 -6.08 4.12
C VAL A 49 12.67 -4.65 3.67
N VAL A 50 11.87 -3.72 4.19
CA VAL A 50 11.90 -2.29 3.84
C VAL A 50 11.88 -1.48 5.13
N ALA A 51 12.64 -0.39 5.17
CA ALA A 51 12.68 0.55 6.29
C ALA A 51 12.89 1.99 5.80
N SER A 52 12.78 2.95 6.72
CA SER A 52 13.14 4.36 6.51
C SER A 52 14.65 4.53 6.20
N GLY A 53 15.04 5.72 5.76
CA GLY A 53 16.39 5.98 5.21
C GLY A 53 17.57 5.64 6.14
N ASN A 54 17.40 5.75 7.46
CA ASN A 54 18.41 5.38 8.47
C ASN A 54 18.43 3.87 8.81
N GLY A 55 17.48 3.09 8.30
CA GLY A 55 17.24 1.70 8.69
C GLY A 55 18.08 0.65 7.96
N ILE A 56 19.06 1.01 7.13
CA ILE A 56 19.78 0.04 6.27
C ILE A 56 20.45 -1.09 7.07
N ARG A 57 20.96 -0.78 8.27
CA ARG A 57 21.53 -1.80 9.19
C ARG A 57 20.44 -2.74 9.71
N GLY A 58 19.30 -2.19 10.11
CA GLY A 58 18.12 -2.95 10.54
C GLY A 58 17.59 -3.88 9.43
N VAL A 59 17.50 -3.37 8.20
CA VAL A 59 17.09 -4.15 7.02
C VAL A 59 18.00 -5.35 6.80
N ALA A 60 19.31 -5.15 6.82
CA ALA A 60 20.28 -6.24 6.64
C ALA A 60 20.13 -7.30 7.73
N ARG A 61 19.98 -6.88 9.00
CA ARG A 61 19.80 -7.80 10.13
C ARG A 61 18.51 -8.62 10.01
N ALA A 62 17.38 -7.96 9.76
CA ALA A 62 16.09 -8.62 9.65
C ALA A 62 16.06 -9.58 8.44
N TYR A 63 16.65 -9.19 7.32
CA TYR A 63 16.73 -10.04 6.13
C TYR A 63 17.53 -11.32 6.39
N ASP A 64 18.67 -11.21 7.06
CA ASP A 64 19.50 -12.37 7.42
C ASP A 64 18.76 -13.30 8.38
N MET A 65 18.06 -12.75 9.38
CA MET A 65 17.25 -13.55 10.32
C MET A 65 16.15 -14.34 9.61
N ILE A 66 15.43 -13.72 8.66
CA ILE A 66 14.37 -14.38 7.92
C ILE A 66 14.94 -15.46 6.97
N THR A 67 16.00 -15.14 6.25
CA THR A 67 16.47 -15.99 5.14
C THR A 67 17.48 -17.06 5.54
N ARG A 68 18.26 -16.84 6.60
CA ARG A 68 19.30 -17.78 7.05
C ARG A 68 18.87 -18.53 8.30
N ASP A 69 18.28 -17.82 9.25
CA ASP A 69 17.94 -18.39 10.56
C ASP A 69 16.52 -18.97 10.57
N GLY A 70 15.69 -18.65 9.56
CA GLY A 70 14.28 -19.05 9.52
C GLY A 70 13.45 -18.43 10.64
N ALA A 71 13.87 -17.26 11.12
CA ALA A 71 13.23 -16.58 12.23
C ALA A 71 11.83 -16.06 11.85
N ASP A 72 11.00 -15.88 12.89
CA ASP A 72 9.72 -15.22 12.75
C ASP A 72 9.88 -13.79 12.19
N THR A 73 8.92 -13.35 11.37
CA THR A 73 9.01 -12.05 10.70
C THR A 73 8.83 -10.88 11.65
N LEU A 74 8.02 -11.03 12.71
CA LEU A 74 7.89 -10.01 13.75
C LEU A 74 9.18 -9.90 14.56
N ASP A 75 9.75 -11.03 14.97
CA ASP A 75 11.02 -11.04 15.73
C ASP A 75 12.16 -10.42 14.92
N ALA A 76 12.26 -10.74 13.62
CA ALA A 76 13.24 -10.16 12.72
C ALA A 76 13.04 -8.65 12.56
N ALA A 77 11.80 -8.19 12.42
CA ALA A 77 11.49 -6.76 12.33
C ALA A 77 11.94 -6.02 13.60
N ILE A 78 11.53 -6.50 14.79
CA ILE A 78 11.92 -5.92 16.09
C ILE A 78 13.44 -5.86 16.24
N ALA A 79 14.14 -6.96 15.94
CA ALA A 79 15.60 -7.00 16.01
C ALA A 79 16.27 -5.98 15.07
N GLY A 80 15.65 -5.70 13.92
CA GLY A 80 16.10 -4.67 12.99
C GLY A 80 15.93 -3.25 13.56
N VAL A 81 14.75 -2.92 14.08
CA VAL A 81 14.44 -1.55 14.60
C VAL A 81 15.28 -1.22 15.84
N ASN A 82 15.51 -2.20 16.70
CA ASN A 82 16.32 -2.04 17.93
C ASN A 82 17.73 -1.49 17.63
N ILE A 83 18.28 -1.74 16.44
CA ILE A 83 19.60 -1.21 16.05
C ILE A 83 19.60 0.32 16.01
N GLN A 84 18.51 0.93 15.54
CA GLN A 84 18.35 2.39 15.51
C GLN A 84 17.94 2.90 16.89
N GLU A 85 17.03 2.22 17.58
CA GLU A 85 16.58 2.64 18.91
C GLU A 85 17.69 2.67 19.96
N LEU A 86 18.70 1.81 19.83
CA LEU A 86 19.85 1.76 20.74
C LEU A 86 21.00 2.69 20.32
N ASP A 87 20.88 3.41 19.21
CA ASP A 87 21.92 4.31 18.71
C ASP A 87 21.78 5.70 19.35
N PRO A 88 22.65 6.11 20.29
CA PRO A 88 22.55 7.41 20.94
C PRO A 88 22.86 8.58 19.98
N ALA A 89 23.43 8.31 18.80
CA ALA A 89 23.65 9.33 17.78
C ALA A 89 22.44 9.54 16.86
N ASP A 90 21.45 8.65 16.89
CA ASP A 90 20.20 8.82 16.15
C ASP A 90 19.21 9.67 16.97
N GLN A 91 19.00 10.91 16.53
CA GLN A 91 18.11 11.85 17.22
C GLN A 91 16.64 11.71 16.82
N SER A 92 16.32 10.76 15.93
CA SER A 92 14.96 10.55 15.42
C SER A 92 14.25 9.33 16.02
N VAL A 93 14.98 8.41 16.65
CA VAL A 93 14.44 7.13 17.13
C VAL A 93 15.10 6.72 18.46
N GLY A 94 14.30 6.28 19.44
CA GLY A 94 14.79 5.63 20.66
C GLY A 94 15.67 6.50 21.56
N LEU A 95 16.82 5.93 21.98
CA LEU A 95 17.68 6.45 23.05
C LEU A 95 18.22 7.87 22.78
N GLY A 96 18.59 8.17 21.54
CA GLY A 96 19.09 9.50 21.15
C GLY A 96 17.98 10.52 20.86
N GLY A 97 16.70 10.12 20.94
CA GLY A 97 15.55 10.91 20.55
C GLY A 97 15.50 12.29 21.22
N LEU A 98 15.14 13.30 20.43
CA LEU A 98 14.98 14.66 20.95
C LEU A 98 13.82 14.72 21.97
N PRO A 99 13.98 15.45 23.08
CA PRO A 99 12.94 15.57 24.08
C PRO A 99 11.79 16.48 23.62
N ASN A 100 10.66 16.35 24.30
CA ASN A 100 9.54 17.29 24.20
C ASN A 100 9.86 18.64 24.87
N SER A 101 8.88 19.56 24.90
CA SER A 101 9.05 20.90 25.50
C SER A 101 9.36 20.91 26.99
N GLU A 102 9.10 19.81 27.71
CA GLU A 102 9.42 19.65 29.13
C GLU A 102 10.78 18.98 29.36
N GLY A 103 11.54 18.72 28.29
CA GLY A 103 12.83 18.04 28.38
C GLY A 103 12.72 16.53 28.57
N VAL A 104 11.53 15.93 28.35
CA VAL A 104 11.29 14.50 28.51
C VAL A 104 11.32 13.80 27.15
N VAL A 105 12.12 12.75 27.03
CA VAL A 105 12.08 11.86 25.85
C VAL A 105 10.86 10.97 25.96
N GLN A 106 9.98 11.04 24.96
CA GLN A 106 8.77 10.23 24.85
C GLN A 106 8.84 9.44 23.55
N LEU A 107 8.54 8.14 23.63
CA LEU A 107 8.70 7.22 22.51
C LEU A 107 7.35 6.58 22.19
N ASP A 108 7.07 6.46 20.90
CA ASP A 108 5.89 5.78 20.37
C ASP A 108 6.35 4.60 19.52
N ALA A 109 5.77 3.42 19.78
CA ALA A 109 6.04 2.22 18.99
C ALA A 109 4.77 1.39 18.86
N SER A 110 4.64 0.70 17.72
CA SER A 110 3.60 -0.30 17.49
C SER A 110 4.15 -1.40 16.60
N CYS A 111 3.58 -2.60 16.71
CA CYS A 111 3.97 -3.76 15.93
C CYS A 111 2.72 -4.55 15.53
N MET A 112 2.81 -5.26 14.41
CA MET A 112 1.74 -6.13 13.92
C MET A 112 2.36 -7.40 13.34
N HIS A 113 1.83 -8.55 13.73
CA HIS A 113 2.07 -9.82 13.08
C HIS A 113 0.84 -10.18 12.25
N GLY A 114 0.99 -10.17 10.93
CA GLY A 114 -0.08 -10.49 9.97
C GLY A 114 -0.30 -11.97 9.74
#